data_AF-A0A1H3BRS7-F1
#
_entry.id   AF-A0A1H3BRS7-F1
#
_cell.length_a   1.000
_cell.length_b   1.000
_cell.length_c   1.000
_cell.angle_alpha   90.00
_cell.angle_beta   90.00
_cell.angle_gamma   90.00
#
_symmetry.space_group_name_H-M   'P 1'
#
loop_
_entity.id
_entity.type
_entity.pdbx_description
1 polymer ?
#
loop_
_entity_poly.entity_id
_entity_poly.type
_entity_poly.pdbx_seq_one_letter_code
_entity_poly.pdbx_strand_id
1 'polypeptide(L)'
;MTRPHVAPGAIFALCVVLYLAAAAALTWVATAQPWLGLRLGVVGQSVVVTDIAQGSAMDRDMIGKTLLGLSADNQPTIPVTPLDLIEEPDGIGDQETLRRFFNRQDRLHDTLRSGAVTLTFDQADGPESVAVRVQGSRPVSDLPMKFWTQIFVAFVGMFIGTWVVCLRSHEHAGWWFLLSGIGLALASSSAAIYSSRLV
;
A
#
# COMPACT_ATOMS: atom_id res chain seq x y z
N MET A 1 42.34 15.12 20.49
CA MET A 1 40.96 14.63 20.29
C MET A 1 40.98 13.42 19.38
N THR A 2 40.96 12.23 19.95
CA THR A 2 40.86 10.96 19.22
C THR A 2 39.41 10.77 18.78
N ARG A 3 39.12 10.80 17.48
CA ARG A 3 37.80 10.46 16.95
C ARG A 3 37.51 9.00 17.32
N PRO A 4 36.32 8.66 17.86
CA PRO A 4 35.99 7.27 18.16
C PRO A 4 36.05 6.46 16.86
N HIS A 5 36.89 5.42 16.85
CA HIS A 5 36.94 4.46 15.75
C HIS A 5 35.71 3.56 15.85
N VAL A 6 34.61 3.99 15.23
CA VAL A 6 33.45 3.10 15.05
C VAL A 6 33.89 2.00 14.08
N ALA A 7 33.86 0.75 14.53
CA ALA A 7 34.20 -0.38 13.68
C ALA A 7 33.26 -0.40 12.45
N PRO A 8 33.77 -0.55 11.21
CA PRO A 8 32.93 -0.58 10.01
C PRO A 8 31.78 -1.60 10.10
N GLY A 9 32.03 -2.75 10.73
CA GLY A 9 31.00 -3.76 10.98
C GLY A 9 29.85 -3.28 11.88
N ALA A 10 30.09 -2.36 12.81
CA ALA A 10 29.04 -1.79 13.66
C ALA A 10 28.14 -0.83 12.88
N ILE A 11 28.71 -0.05 11.95
CA ILE A 11 27.94 0.82 11.05
C ILE A 11 27.03 -0.03 10.15
N PHE A 12 27.59 -1.09 9.56
CA PHE A 12 26.86 -2.01 8.73
C PHE A 12 25.70 -2.68 9.48
N ALA A 13 25.98 -3.25 10.67
CA ALA A 13 24.97 -3.88 11.51
C ALA A 13 23.85 -2.89 11.89
N LEU A 14 24.22 -1.66 12.26
CA LEU A 14 23.25 -0.62 12.58
C LEU A 14 22.33 -0.30 11.39
N CYS A 15 22.88 -0.11 10.19
CA CYS A 15 22.09 0.16 9.00
C CYS A 15 21.13 -0.99 8.67
N VAL A 16 21.57 -2.24 8.80
CA VAL A 16 20.70 -3.42 8.62
C VAL A 16 19.58 -3.45 9.66
N VAL A 17 19.89 -3.22 10.93
CA VAL A 17 18.87 -3.19 11.99
C VAL A 17 17.84 -2.08 11.76
N LEU A 18 18.30 -0.87 11.41
CA LEU A 18 17.42 0.25 11.08
C LEU A 18 16.53 -0.06 9.86
N TYR A 19 17.10 -0.73 8.85
CA TYR A 19 16.33 -1.17 7.71
C TYR A 19 15.23 -2.15 8.10
N LEU A 20 15.57 -3.20 8.86
CA LEU A 20 14.62 -4.22 9.27
C LEU A 20 13.50 -3.63 10.13
N ALA A 21 13.84 -2.68 11.00
CA ALA A 21 12.85 -1.93 11.77
C ALA A 21 11.92 -1.11 10.86
N ALA A 22 12.46 -0.43 9.83
CA ALA A 22 11.66 0.30 8.85
C ALA A 22 10.76 -0.64 8.02
N ALA A 23 11.28 -1.77 7.53
CA ALA A 23 10.51 -2.76 6.79
C ALA A 23 9.38 -3.38 7.64
N ALA A 24 9.64 -3.67 8.92
CA ALA A 24 8.63 -4.13 9.86
C ALA A 24 7.56 -3.06 10.10
N ALA A 25 7.95 -1.80 10.26
CA ALA A 25 7.03 -0.68 10.41
C ALA A 25 6.16 -0.49 9.16
N LEU A 26 6.73 -0.56 7.96
CA LEU A 26 6.00 -0.48 6.70
C LEU A 26 5.00 -1.64 6.54
N THR A 27 5.42 -2.86 6.89
CA THR A 27 4.54 -4.04 6.86
C THR A 27 3.41 -3.89 7.87
N TRP A 28 3.69 -3.37 9.07
CA TRP A 28 2.68 -3.08 10.08
C TRP A 28 1.68 -2.03 9.59
N VAL A 29 2.15 -0.93 9.00
CA VAL A 29 1.26 0.10 8.42
C VAL A 29 0.38 -0.48 7.31
N ALA A 30 0.94 -1.31 6.43
CA ALA A 30 0.18 -1.93 5.34
C ALA A 30 -0.83 -2.99 5.82
N THR A 31 -0.56 -3.66 6.95
CA THR A 31 -1.44 -4.68 7.53
C THR A 31 -2.45 -4.12 8.53
N ALA A 32 -2.19 -2.94 9.10
CA ALA A 32 -3.10 -2.25 10.01
C ALA A 32 -4.27 -1.53 9.28
N GLN A 33 -4.40 -1.71 7.97
CA GLN A 33 -5.48 -1.12 7.20
C GLN A 33 -6.78 -1.95 7.30
N PRO A 34 -7.96 -1.31 7.25
CA PRO A 34 -9.24 -2.00 7.12
C PRO A 34 -9.25 -2.86 5.86
N TRP A 35 -9.76 -4.09 5.99
CA TRP A 35 -9.65 -5.09 4.94
C TRP A 35 -10.98 -5.80 4.67
N LEU A 36 -11.41 -5.76 3.42
CA LEU A 36 -12.53 -6.55 2.90
C LEU A 36 -12.06 -7.80 2.16
N GLY A 37 -10.80 -7.87 1.73
CA GLY A 37 -10.28 -8.97 0.92
C GLY A 37 -10.88 -9.06 -0.48
N LEU A 38 -11.44 -7.97 -1.00
CA LEU A 38 -11.93 -7.88 -2.37
C LEU A 38 -10.81 -7.43 -3.30
N ARG A 39 -10.53 -8.20 -4.34
CA ARG A 39 -9.70 -7.75 -5.45
C ARG A 39 -10.60 -7.19 -6.52
N LEU A 40 -10.38 -5.94 -6.86
CA LEU A 40 -11.20 -5.22 -7.82
C LEU A 40 -10.41 -5.03 -9.12
N GLY A 41 -11.10 -5.09 -10.23
CA GLY A 41 -10.57 -4.81 -11.56
C GLY A 41 -11.49 -3.87 -12.32
N VAL A 42 -10.95 -3.22 -13.34
CA VAL A 42 -11.72 -2.36 -14.24
C VAL A 42 -12.03 -3.11 -15.53
N VAL A 43 -13.31 -3.22 -15.87
CA VAL A 43 -13.79 -3.78 -17.15
C VAL A 43 -14.65 -2.71 -17.83
N GLY A 44 -14.10 -2.07 -18.87
CA GLY A 44 -14.77 -0.95 -19.53
C GLY A 44 -14.85 0.29 -18.63
N GLN A 45 -16.06 0.64 -18.19
CA GLN A 45 -16.31 1.73 -17.23
C GLN A 45 -16.82 1.21 -15.87
N SER A 46 -16.80 -0.10 -15.67
CA SER A 46 -17.33 -0.77 -14.50
C SER A 46 -16.21 -1.32 -13.62
N VAL A 47 -16.42 -1.30 -12.31
CA VAL A 47 -15.53 -1.94 -11.34
C VAL A 47 -16.09 -3.31 -10.99
N VAL A 48 -15.31 -4.36 -11.20
CA VAL A 48 -15.74 -5.75 -11.05
C VAL A 48 -14.89 -6.44 -10.00
N VAL A 49 -15.50 -7.30 -9.19
CA VAL A 49 -14.76 -8.17 -8.26
C VAL A 49 -14.05 -9.26 -9.07
N THR A 50 -12.72 -9.21 -9.14
CA THR A 50 -11.93 -10.17 -9.91
C THR A 50 -11.55 -11.40 -9.09
N ASP A 51 -11.34 -11.23 -7.79
CA ASP A 51 -10.97 -12.30 -6.88
C ASP A 51 -11.31 -11.93 -5.43
N ILE A 52 -11.38 -12.93 -4.55
CA ILE A 52 -11.63 -12.72 -3.11
C ILE A 52 -10.60 -13.50 -2.31
N ALA A 53 -9.87 -12.76 -1.49
CA ALA A 53 -8.78 -13.29 -0.68
C ALA A 53 -9.27 -14.30 0.35
N GLN A 54 -8.43 -15.29 0.65
CA GLN A 54 -8.73 -16.32 1.64
C GLN A 54 -8.87 -15.69 3.03
N GLY A 55 -9.94 -16.04 3.75
CA GLY A 55 -10.25 -15.47 5.07
C GLY A 55 -11.03 -14.16 5.03
N SER A 56 -11.40 -13.65 3.85
CA SER A 56 -12.37 -12.56 3.71
C SER A 56 -13.73 -12.96 4.32
N ALA A 57 -14.48 -11.96 4.79
CA ALA A 57 -15.88 -12.12 5.21
C ALA A 57 -16.86 -12.12 4.04
N MET A 58 -16.39 -11.82 2.82
CA MET A 58 -17.18 -11.83 1.59
C MET A 58 -17.29 -13.23 1.01
N ASP A 59 -18.47 -13.56 0.48
CA ASP A 59 -18.70 -14.82 -0.23
C ASP A 59 -18.11 -14.76 -1.66
N ARG A 60 -17.59 -15.90 -2.11
CA ARG A 60 -16.92 -16.09 -3.41
C ARG A 60 -17.87 -16.00 -4.60
N ASP A 61 -19.17 -16.13 -4.37
CA ASP A 61 -20.21 -15.93 -5.39
C ASP A 61 -20.29 -14.47 -5.91
N MET A 62 -19.66 -13.52 -5.21
CA MET A 62 -19.54 -12.13 -5.65
C MET A 62 -18.48 -11.94 -6.75
N ILE A 63 -17.61 -12.92 -6.99
CA ILE A 63 -16.61 -12.85 -8.06
C ILE A 63 -17.32 -12.71 -9.41
N GLY A 64 -16.90 -11.74 -10.22
CA GLY A 64 -17.49 -11.40 -11.51
C GLY A 64 -18.64 -10.39 -11.43
N LYS A 65 -19.16 -10.07 -10.24
CA LYS A 65 -20.19 -9.02 -10.08
C LYS A 65 -19.57 -7.63 -10.15
N THR A 66 -20.32 -6.69 -10.72
CA THR A 66 -19.94 -5.27 -10.76
C THR A 66 -20.26 -4.61 -9.43
N LEU A 67 -19.27 -4.02 -8.79
CA LEU A 67 -19.43 -3.20 -7.58
C LEU A 67 -19.80 -1.78 -7.99
N LEU A 68 -20.98 -1.33 -7.58
CA LEU A 68 -21.50 0.01 -7.86
C LEU A 68 -21.08 1.02 -6.80
N GLY A 69 -21.03 0.60 -5.53
CA GLY A 69 -20.76 1.50 -4.43
C GLY A 69 -20.68 0.81 -3.08
N LEU A 70 -20.30 1.58 -2.08
CA LEU A 70 -20.31 1.14 -0.68
C LEU A 70 -20.80 2.26 0.23
N SER A 71 -21.46 1.89 1.33
CA SER A 71 -21.91 2.80 2.39
C SER A 71 -21.60 2.22 3.76
N ALA A 72 -21.42 3.09 4.75
CA ALA A 72 -21.55 2.71 6.16
C ALA A 72 -22.99 2.97 6.63
N ASP A 73 -23.37 2.40 7.77
CA ASP A 73 -24.67 2.62 8.37
C ASP A 73 -24.99 4.13 8.49
N ASN A 74 -26.17 4.52 8.00
CA ASN A 74 -26.64 5.91 7.97
C ASN A 74 -25.74 6.91 7.22
N GLN A 75 -24.82 6.44 6.36
CA GLN A 75 -24.01 7.30 5.49
C GLN A 75 -24.46 7.18 4.02
N PRO A 76 -24.32 8.25 3.21
CA PRO A 76 -24.63 8.18 1.79
C PRO A 76 -23.70 7.20 1.08
N THR A 77 -24.25 6.43 0.13
CA THR A 77 -23.47 5.52 -0.71
C THR A 77 -22.42 6.28 -1.50
N ILE A 78 -21.18 5.83 -1.39
CA ILE A 78 -20.06 6.31 -2.16
C ILE A 78 -19.97 5.42 -3.40
N PRO A 79 -20.19 5.96 -4.61
CA PRO A 79 -20.02 5.18 -5.83
C PRO A 79 -18.55 4.83 -6.02
N VAL A 80 -18.30 3.56 -6.35
CA VAL A 80 -16.97 3.05 -6.68
C VAL A 80 -16.78 3.20 -8.18
N THR A 81 -15.73 3.90 -8.58
CA THR A 81 -15.46 4.24 -9.97
C THR A 81 -14.11 3.70 -10.42
N PRO A 82 -13.88 3.50 -11.73
CA PRO A 82 -12.57 3.09 -12.24
C PRO A 82 -11.43 4.01 -11.82
N LEU A 83 -11.71 5.30 -11.61
CA LEU A 83 -10.72 6.28 -11.17
C LEU A 83 -10.18 5.95 -9.77
N ASP A 84 -11.00 5.34 -8.91
CA ASP A 84 -10.59 4.95 -7.55
C ASP A 84 -9.59 3.78 -7.58
N LEU A 85 -9.48 3.08 -8.71
CA LEU A 85 -8.60 1.93 -8.94
C LEU A 85 -7.34 2.25 -9.77
N ILE A 86 -7.13 3.51 -10.19
CA ILE A 86 -5.90 3.91 -10.88
C ILE A 86 -4.70 3.43 -10.08
N GLU A 87 -3.65 2.89 -10.70
CA GLU A 87 -2.48 2.43 -9.96
C GLU A 87 -1.54 3.57 -9.56
N GLU A 88 -1.29 4.55 -10.44
CA GLU A 88 -0.29 5.64 -10.32
C GLU A 88 -0.96 7.04 -10.41
N PRO A 89 -0.88 7.93 -9.40
CA PRO A 89 -1.80 9.05 -9.28
C PRO A 89 -1.16 10.33 -9.86
N ASP A 90 0.15 10.30 -10.04
CA ASP A 90 1.02 11.27 -10.69
C ASP A 90 0.77 11.28 -12.19
N GLY A 91 0.14 10.24 -12.75
CA GLY A 91 -0.47 10.27 -14.07
C GLY A 91 -1.67 11.22 -14.19
N ILE A 92 -2.26 11.68 -13.07
CA ILE A 92 -3.34 12.68 -13.09
C ILE A 92 -2.73 14.06 -13.36
N GLY A 93 -2.90 14.55 -14.59
CA GLY A 93 -2.29 15.81 -15.05
C GLY A 93 -2.88 17.09 -14.45
N ASP A 94 -3.97 17.02 -13.67
CA ASP A 94 -4.64 18.17 -13.07
C ASP A 94 -4.65 18.10 -11.54
N GLN A 95 -4.21 19.19 -10.90
CA GLN A 95 -4.08 19.29 -9.45
C GLN A 95 -5.42 19.21 -8.72
N GLU A 96 -6.49 19.76 -9.32
CA GLU A 96 -7.82 19.70 -8.71
C GLU A 96 -8.38 18.28 -8.73
N THR A 97 -8.18 17.57 -9.85
CA THR A 97 -8.56 16.16 -10.01
C THR A 97 -7.77 15.27 -9.04
N LEU A 98 -6.48 15.55 -8.85
CA LEU A 98 -5.65 14.83 -7.88
C LEU A 98 -6.13 15.04 -6.43
N ARG A 99 -6.48 16.28 -6.05
CA ARG A 99 -7.06 16.55 -4.72
C ARG A 99 -8.41 15.86 -4.53
N ARG A 100 -9.26 15.86 -5.57
CA ARG A 100 -10.54 15.15 -5.54
C ARG A 100 -10.33 13.64 -5.38
N PHE A 101 -9.33 13.06 -6.03
CA PHE A 101 -8.95 11.67 -5.85
C PHE A 101 -8.55 11.38 -4.38
N PHE A 102 -7.65 12.17 -3.78
CA PHE A 102 -7.25 11.96 -2.39
C PHE A 102 -8.43 12.09 -1.41
N ASN A 103 -9.26 13.13 -1.55
CA ASN A 103 -10.45 13.29 -0.71
C ASN A 103 -11.43 12.11 -0.85
N ARG A 104 -11.51 11.49 -2.04
CA ARG A 104 -12.33 10.28 -2.24
C ARG A 104 -11.72 9.06 -1.56
N GLN A 105 -10.41 8.87 -1.67
CA GLN A 105 -9.70 7.78 -1.01
C GLN A 105 -9.84 7.88 0.51
N ASP A 106 -9.74 9.08 1.08
CA ASP A 106 -9.96 9.32 2.51
C ASP A 106 -11.38 8.95 2.94
N ARG A 107 -12.40 9.38 2.18
CA ARG A 107 -13.80 9.03 2.47
C ARG A 107 -14.07 7.53 2.39
N LEU A 108 -13.50 6.84 1.39
CA LEU A 108 -13.62 5.38 1.28
C LEU A 108 -12.95 4.71 2.48
N HIS A 109 -11.74 5.14 2.85
CA HIS A 109 -11.02 4.63 4.01
C HIS A 109 -11.80 4.84 5.32
N ASP A 110 -12.34 6.04 5.55
CA ASP A 110 -13.15 6.35 6.73
C ASP A 110 -14.43 5.51 6.80
N THR A 111 -15.06 5.27 5.64
CA THR A 111 -16.24 4.41 5.56
C THR A 111 -15.89 2.97 5.94
N LEU A 112 -14.77 2.45 5.45
CA LEU A 112 -14.28 1.11 5.83
C LEU A 112 -13.89 1.02 7.31
N ARG A 113 -13.33 2.09 7.90
CA ARG A 113 -12.99 2.15 9.34
C ARG A 113 -14.20 2.11 10.26
N SER A 114 -15.40 2.43 9.76
CA SER A 114 -16.65 2.33 10.56
C SER A 114 -16.96 0.91 11.01
N GLY A 115 -16.40 -0.10 10.33
CA GLY A 115 -16.43 -1.51 10.72
C GLY A 115 -17.57 -2.33 10.11
N ALA A 116 -18.72 -1.72 9.82
CA ALA A 116 -19.82 -2.38 9.09
C ALA A 116 -20.15 -1.56 7.84
N VAL A 117 -20.07 -2.21 6.68
CA VAL A 117 -20.34 -1.56 5.40
C VAL A 117 -21.31 -2.39 4.57
N THR A 118 -22.15 -1.71 3.81
CA THR A 118 -23.02 -2.32 2.81
C THR A 118 -22.41 -2.07 1.44
N LEU A 119 -22.17 -3.14 0.69
CA LEU A 119 -21.70 -3.12 -0.68
C LEU A 119 -22.91 -3.26 -1.62
N THR A 120 -22.99 -2.41 -2.63
CA THR A 120 -24.05 -2.46 -3.64
C THR A 120 -23.48 -2.99 -4.94
N PHE A 121 -24.03 -4.10 -5.43
CA PHE A 121 -23.63 -4.78 -6.66
C PHE A 121 -24.70 -4.62 -7.74
N ASP A 122 -24.27 -4.67 -9.00
CA ASP A 122 -25.16 -4.74 -10.14
C ASP A 122 -25.70 -6.16 -10.31
N GLN A 123 -27.02 -6.29 -10.51
CA GLN A 123 -27.70 -7.57 -10.72
C GLN A 123 -28.91 -7.36 -11.63
N ALA A 124 -29.26 -8.41 -12.39
CA ALA A 124 -30.28 -8.35 -13.44
C ALA A 124 -31.67 -7.92 -12.95
N ASP A 125 -32.05 -8.28 -11.72
CA ASP A 125 -33.33 -7.94 -11.10
C ASP A 125 -33.29 -6.63 -10.27
N GLY A 126 -32.18 -5.88 -10.35
CA GLY A 126 -31.94 -4.63 -9.63
C GLY A 126 -30.72 -4.72 -8.70
N PRO A 127 -30.26 -3.58 -8.13
CA PRO A 127 -29.05 -3.57 -7.32
C PRO A 127 -29.16 -4.46 -6.07
N GLU A 128 -28.20 -5.35 -5.90
CA GLU A 128 -28.10 -6.23 -4.73
C GLU A 128 -27.25 -5.55 -3.65
N SER A 129 -27.74 -5.52 -2.40
CA SER A 129 -26.98 -4.93 -1.28
C SER A 129 -26.56 -6.00 -0.29
N VAL A 130 -25.25 -6.10 -0.05
CA VAL A 130 -24.63 -7.10 0.83
C VAL A 130 -23.96 -6.39 2.01
N ALA A 131 -24.45 -6.64 3.22
CA ALA A 131 -23.83 -6.13 4.44
C ALA A 131 -22.65 -7.01 4.84
N VAL A 132 -21.49 -6.41 5.07
CA VAL A 132 -20.25 -7.10 5.45
C VAL A 132 -19.55 -6.36 6.58
N ARG A 133 -18.97 -7.12 7.52
CA ARG A 133 -18.12 -6.57 8.56
C ARG A 133 -16.68 -6.46 8.06
N VAL A 134 -16.15 -5.24 8.05
CA VAL A 134 -14.76 -4.97 7.68
C VAL A 134 -13.83 -5.52 8.75
N GLN A 135 -12.78 -6.22 8.33
CA GLN A 135 -11.77 -6.72 9.24
C GLN A 135 -10.77 -5.60 9.57
N GLY A 136 -10.37 -5.49 10.84
CA GLY A 136 -9.49 -4.41 11.30
C GLY A 136 -8.02 -4.56 10.91
N SER A 137 -7.64 -5.68 10.30
CA SER A 137 -6.27 -5.93 9.84
C SER A 137 -6.27 -6.79 8.59
N ARG A 138 -5.44 -6.42 7.62
CA ARG A 138 -5.11 -7.23 6.45
C ARG A 138 -4.11 -8.34 6.81
N PRO A 139 -4.31 -9.59 6.36
CA PRO A 139 -3.29 -10.64 6.44
C PRO A 139 -2.03 -10.31 5.63
N VAL A 140 -0.85 -10.60 6.18
CA VAL A 140 0.45 -10.40 5.51
C VAL A 140 0.52 -11.14 4.16
N SER A 141 -0.13 -12.30 4.06
CA SER A 141 -0.17 -13.12 2.84
C SER A 141 -0.97 -12.50 1.69
N ASP A 142 -1.81 -11.50 1.98
CA ASP A 142 -2.60 -10.79 0.97
C ASP A 142 -1.88 -9.53 0.45
N LEU A 143 -0.71 -9.18 1.00
CA LEU A 143 0.08 -8.07 0.48
C LEU A 143 0.56 -8.38 -0.96
N PRO A 144 0.42 -7.43 -1.91
CA PRO A 144 0.82 -7.64 -3.30
C PRO A 144 2.31 -7.98 -3.44
N MET A 145 2.67 -8.77 -4.44
CA MET A 145 4.08 -9.07 -4.75
C MET A 145 4.91 -7.80 -4.98
N LYS A 146 4.31 -6.76 -5.59
CA LYS A 146 4.96 -5.45 -5.82
C LYS A 146 5.45 -4.81 -4.51
N PHE A 147 4.70 -4.94 -3.41
CA PHE A 147 5.12 -4.43 -2.09
C PHE A 147 6.45 -5.06 -1.66
N TRP A 148 6.55 -6.39 -1.73
CA TRP A 148 7.76 -7.12 -1.35
C TRP A 148 8.95 -6.80 -2.26
N THR A 149 8.72 -6.66 -3.56
CA THR A 149 9.76 -6.24 -4.50
C THR A 149 10.31 -4.85 -4.15
N GLN A 150 9.45 -3.89 -3.80
CA GLN A 150 9.88 -2.54 -3.41
C GLN A 150 10.67 -2.57 -2.09
N ILE A 151 10.18 -3.31 -1.07
CA ILE A 151 10.96 -3.53 0.16
C ILE A 151 12.34 -4.09 -0.20
N PHE A 152 12.41 -5.17 -0.98
CA PHE A 152 13.69 -5.75 -1.39
C PHE A 152 14.61 -4.77 -2.14
N VAL A 153 14.09 -3.95 -3.05
CA VAL A 153 14.86 -2.92 -3.75
C VAL A 153 15.41 -1.88 -2.77
N ALA A 154 14.59 -1.41 -1.83
CA ALA A 154 15.02 -0.49 -0.78
C ALA A 154 16.14 -1.08 0.09
N PHE A 155 16.05 -2.38 0.42
CA PHE A 155 17.09 -3.09 1.16
C PHE A 155 18.40 -3.10 0.39
N VAL A 156 18.38 -3.54 -0.88
CA VAL A 156 19.58 -3.67 -1.71
C VAL A 156 20.24 -2.31 -1.92
N GLY A 157 19.46 -1.26 -2.21
CA GLY A 157 19.99 0.09 -2.39
C GLY A 157 20.73 0.60 -1.15
N MET A 158 20.14 0.42 0.03
CA MET A 158 20.79 0.84 1.28
C MET A 158 21.96 -0.06 1.68
N PHE A 159 21.86 -1.36 1.39
CA PHE A 159 22.91 -2.35 1.65
C PHE A 159 24.18 -2.02 0.86
N ILE A 160 24.07 -1.78 -0.45
CA ILE A 160 25.22 -1.44 -1.30
C ILE A 160 25.80 -0.09 -0.87
N GLY A 161 24.94 0.91 -0.59
CA GLY A 161 25.38 2.20 -0.07
C GLY A 161 26.21 2.08 1.21
N THR A 162 25.71 1.28 2.16
CA THR A 162 26.37 1.05 3.45
C THR A 162 27.68 0.29 3.28
N TRP A 163 27.72 -0.70 2.39
CA TRP A 163 28.92 -1.47 2.09
C TRP A 163 30.03 -0.56 1.52
N VAL A 164 29.71 0.33 0.58
CA VAL A 164 30.68 1.29 0.04
C VAL A 164 31.27 2.19 1.12
N VAL A 165 30.45 2.69 2.05
CA VAL A 165 30.92 3.48 3.20
C VAL A 165 31.82 2.66 4.11
N CYS A 166 31.53 1.38 4.34
CA CYS A 166 32.38 0.52 5.18
C CYS A 166 33.77 0.29 4.58
N LEU A 167 33.88 0.21 3.24
CA LEU A 167 35.16 0.04 2.54
C LEU A 167 35.94 1.36 2.40
N ARG A 168 35.26 2.48 2.20
CA ARG A 168 35.85 3.79 1.88
C ARG A 168 35.37 4.88 2.83
N SER A 169 35.36 4.60 4.13
CA SER A 169 34.79 5.50 5.16
C SER A 169 35.45 6.88 5.26
N HIS A 170 36.68 7.00 4.76
CA HIS A 170 37.47 8.24 4.73
C HIS A 170 37.17 9.12 3.51
N GLU A 171 36.44 8.62 2.50
CA GLU A 171 36.10 9.37 1.29
C GLU A 171 34.67 9.89 1.32
N HIS A 172 34.49 11.18 1.02
CA HIS A 172 33.16 11.79 0.93
C HIS A 172 32.28 11.16 -0.16
N ALA A 173 32.86 10.61 -1.22
CA ALA A 173 32.14 9.95 -2.30
C ALA A 173 31.28 8.77 -1.80
N GLY A 174 31.79 7.98 -0.84
CA GLY A 174 31.03 6.87 -0.26
C GLY A 174 29.79 7.34 0.51
N TRP A 175 29.90 8.45 1.23
CA TRP A 175 28.78 9.03 1.97
C TRP A 175 27.71 9.60 1.06
N TRP A 176 28.08 10.25 -0.05
CA TRP A 176 27.10 10.70 -1.05
C TRP A 176 26.41 9.54 -1.74
N PHE A 177 27.12 8.44 -1.97
CA PHE A 177 26.54 7.23 -2.53
C PHE A 177 25.54 6.57 -1.56
N LEU A 178 25.87 6.50 -0.26
CA LEU A 178 24.91 6.05 0.76
C LEU A 178 23.67 6.94 0.81
N LEU A 179 23.84 8.27 0.73
CA LEU A 179 22.71 9.20 0.70
C LEU A 179 21.78 8.95 -0.50
N SER A 180 22.35 8.65 -1.67
CA SER A 180 21.57 8.23 -2.84
C SER A 180 20.81 6.92 -2.60
N GLY A 181 21.44 5.93 -1.96
CA GLY A 181 20.79 4.68 -1.56
C GLY A 181 19.63 4.88 -0.59
N ILE A 182 19.76 5.80 0.37
CA ILE A 182 18.67 6.20 1.29
C ILE A 182 17.54 6.87 0.51
N GLY A 183 17.86 7.77 -0.43
CA GLY A 183 16.86 8.39 -1.30
C GLY A 183 16.07 7.37 -2.11
N LEU A 184 16.75 6.37 -2.69
CA LEU A 184 16.11 5.26 -3.38
C LEU A 184 15.23 4.44 -2.44
N ALA A 185 15.71 4.13 -1.24
CA ALA A 185 14.94 3.38 -0.24
C ALA A 185 13.66 4.12 0.18
N LEU A 186 13.71 5.44 0.36
CA LEU A 186 12.54 6.28 0.66
C LEU A 186 11.53 6.31 -0.49
N ALA A 187 12.00 6.48 -1.73
CA ALA A 187 11.15 6.46 -2.92
C ALA A 187 10.45 5.10 -3.09
N SER A 188 11.21 4.02 -2.96
CA SER A 188 10.71 2.65 -3.08
C SER A 188 9.74 2.28 -1.95
N SER A 189 10.02 2.69 -0.71
CA SER A 189 9.11 2.49 0.44
C SER A 189 7.78 3.21 0.24
N SER A 190 7.80 4.43 -0.32
CA SER A 190 6.59 5.18 -0.67
C SER A 190 5.77 4.43 -1.72
N ALA A 191 6.42 3.92 -2.76
CA ALA A 191 5.77 3.11 -3.80
C ALA A 191 5.17 1.80 -3.25
N ALA A 192 5.81 1.19 -2.24
CA ALA A 192 5.30 -0.01 -1.59
C ALA A 192 3.95 0.23 -0.90
N ILE A 193 3.85 1.27 -0.05
CA ILE A 193 2.59 1.63 0.63
C ILE A 193 1.51 1.93 -0.42
N TYR A 194 1.86 2.75 -1.40
CA TYR A 194 0.94 3.23 -2.40
C TYR A 194 0.36 2.10 -3.27
N SER A 195 1.18 1.17 -3.75
CA SER A 195 0.74 0.02 -4.55
C SER A 195 -0.11 -0.99 -3.76
N SER A 196 -0.02 -0.99 -2.43
CA SER A 196 -0.79 -1.91 -1.58
C SER A 196 -2.27 -1.50 -1.36
N ARG A 197 -2.68 -0.31 -1.82
CA ARG A 197 -4.04 0.21 -1.59
C ARG A 197 -5.14 -0.41 -2.44
N LEU A 198 -4.79 -1.01 -3.58
CA LEU A 198 -5.74 -1.44 -4.61
C LEU A 198 -6.36 -2.83 -4.35
N VAL A 199 -5.99 -3.44 -3.23
CA VAL A 199 -6.39 -4.80 -2.84
C VAL A 199 -7.15 -4.70 -1.54
#